data_AF-A0A1F5T095-F1
#
_entry.id   AF-A0A1F5T095-F1
#
_cell.length_a   1.000
_cell.length_b   1.000
_cell.length_c   1.000
_cell.angle_alpha   90.00
_cell.angle_beta   90.00
_cell.angle_gamma   90.00
#
_symmetry.space_group_name_H-M   'P 1'
#
loop_
_entity.id
_entity.type
_entity.pdbx_description
1 polymer ?
#
loop_
_entity_poly.entity_id
_entity_poly.type
_entity_poly.pdbx_seq_one_letter_code
_entity_poly.pdbx_strand_id
1 'polypeptide(L)'
;MTLKQHLIVSTVVGLGFGWFFHSWSAGLYSWLIGWAIDLDHLIDYFIYLIHFEKKFSIKMFFSGKYFDQMGKIFVIYHSWEYSLISIIFYYATDIPISIIFSVTFSYILHLYLDVIAYKSKFRAYSLLYRLSVKFDKNKICAKQYEATCVSDYYY
;
A
#
# COMPACT_ATOMS: atom_id res chain seq x y z
N MET A 1 -5.16 0.78 -6.85
CA MET A 1 -5.02 1.20 -8.27
C MET A 1 -4.08 0.22 -8.99
N THR A 2 -3.82 0.37 -10.30
CA THR A 2 -2.74 -0.41 -10.93
C THR A 2 -1.37 0.18 -10.60
N LEU A 3 -0.32 -0.65 -10.64
CA LEU A 3 1.07 -0.20 -10.42
C LEU A 3 1.45 0.99 -11.32
N LYS A 4 0.99 0.99 -12.59
CA LYS A 4 1.22 2.09 -13.52
C LYS A 4 0.61 3.40 -13.02
N GLN A 5 -0.61 3.34 -12.49
CA GLN A 5 -1.29 4.51 -11.95
C GLN A 5 -0.59 5.03 -10.69
N HIS A 6 -0.17 4.14 -9.78
CA HIS A 6 0.62 4.54 -8.60
C HIS A 6 1.94 5.20 -8.99
N LEU A 7 2.67 4.66 -9.98
CA LEU A 7 3.91 5.27 -10.48
C LEU A 7 3.67 6.67 -11.09
N ILE A 8 2.61 6.85 -11.89
CA ILE A 8 2.27 8.16 -12.46
C ILE A 8 1.96 9.17 -11.35
N VAL A 9 1.06 8.82 -10.43
CA VAL A 9 0.70 9.71 -9.31
C VAL A 9 1.93 10.02 -8.46
N SER A 10 2.73 9.03 -8.11
CA SER A 10 3.95 9.21 -7.32
C SER A 10 4.95 10.14 -8.01
N THR A 11 5.06 10.06 -9.34
CA THR A 11 5.95 10.92 -10.13
C THR A 11 5.47 12.36 -10.07
N VAL A 12 4.18 12.61 -10.30
CA VAL A 12 3.60 13.95 -10.23
C VAL A 12 3.76 14.55 -8.82
N VAL A 13 3.44 13.78 -7.78
CA VAL A 13 3.52 14.23 -6.39
C VAL A 13 4.97 14.45 -5.96
N GLY A 14 5.89 13.55 -6.32
CA GLY A 14 7.32 13.69 -6.04
C GLY A 14 7.94 14.93 -6.68
N LEU A 15 7.65 15.19 -7.97
CA LEU A 15 8.08 16.42 -8.63
C LEU A 15 7.48 17.67 -7.98
N GLY A 16 6.19 17.62 -7.63
CA GLY A 16 5.50 18.70 -6.92
C GLY A 16 6.16 19.06 -5.59
N PHE A 17 6.50 18.06 -4.77
CA PHE A 17 7.21 18.30 -3.51
C PHE A 17 8.64 18.76 -3.68
N GLY A 18 9.37 18.22 -4.67
CA GLY A 18 10.72 18.66 -5.00
C GLY A 18 10.76 20.17 -5.30
N TRP A 19 9.79 20.63 -6.09
CA TRP A 19 9.61 22.04 -6.42
C TRP A 19 9.13 22.87 -5.22
N PHE A 20 8.05 22.47 -4.54
CA PHE A 20 7.43 23.24 -3.46
C PHE A 20 8.36 23.47 -2.26
N PHE A 21 9.08 22.43 -1.82
CA PHE A 21 10.01 22.52 -0.70
C PHE A 21 11.41 22.97 -1.10
N HIS A 22 11.66 23.25 -2.40
CA HIS A 22 13.00 23.50 -2.94
C HIS A 22 14.02 22.42 -2.53
N SER A 23 13.55 21.17 -2.46
CA SER A 23 14.30 20.04 -1.91
C SER A 23 14.03 18.79 -2.72
N TRP A 24 14.96 18.47 -3.64
CA TRP A 24 14.86 17.27 -4.47
C TRP A 24 14.94 15.97 -3.66
N SER A 25 15.54 16.00 -2.46
CA SER A 25 15.48 14.86 -1.55
C SER A 25 14.06 14.60 -1.07
N ALA A 26 13.32 15.64 -0.66
CA ALA A 26 11.91 15.50 -0.27
C ALA A 26 11.04 14.97 -1.43
N GLY A 27 11.30 15.44 -2.66
CA GLY A 27 10.64 14.92 -3.86
C GLY A 27 10.98 13.45 -4.16
N LEU A 28 12.25 13.07 -4.05
CA LEU A 28 12.71 11.70 -4.27
C LEU A 28 12.12 10.73 -3.24
N TYR A 29 12.15 11.06 -1.94
CA TYR A 29 11.57 10.20 -0.90
C TYR A 29 10.05 10.08 -1.03
N SER A 30 9.37 11.17 -1.39
CA SER A 30 7.95 11.14 -1.74
C SER A 30 7.66 10.19 -2.91
N TRP A 31 8.44 10.29 -3.99
CA TRP A 31 8.30 9.42 -5.15
C TRP A 31 8.52 7.96 -4.77
N LEU A 32 9.59 7.66 -4.03
CA LEU A 32 9.92 6.30 -3.58
C LEU A 32 8.78 5.71 -2.75
N ILE A 33 8.30 6.40 -1.72
CA ILE A 33 7.26 5.84 -0.85
C ILE A 33 5.93 5.68 -1.58
N GLY A 34 5.60 6.56 -2.54
CA GLY A 34 4.32 6.55 -3.25
C GLY A 34 4.02 5.26 -4.04
N TRP A 35 5.03 4.45 -4.36
CA TRP A 35 4.85 3.13 -4.99
C TRP A 35 5.55 2.00 -4.24
N ALA A 36 6.57 2.26 -3.40
CA ALA A 36 7.26 1.19 -2.67
C ALA A 36 6.37 0.47 -1.64
N ILE A 37 5.26 1.08 -1.22
CA ILE A 37 4.26 0.45 -0.34
C ILE A 37 3.70 -0.82 -1.00
N ASP A 38 3.50 -0.81 -2.33
CA ASP A 38 3.02 -1.95 -3.11
C ASP A 38 3.95 -3.17 -3.07
N LEU A 39 5.19 -3.01 -2.59
CA LEU A 39 6.13 -4.14 -2.47
C LEU A 39 5.69 -5.15 -1.41
N ASP A 40 4.78 -4.82 -0.49
CA ASP A 40 4.26 -5.78 0.46
C ASP A 40 3.42 -6.89 -0.20
N HIS A 41 2.81 -6.64 -1.36
CA HIS A 41 2.15 -7.67 -2.17
C HIS A 41 3.10 -8.79 -2.57
N LEU A 42 4.39 -8.50 -2.72
CA LEU A 42 5.41 -9.51 -2.99
C LEU A 42 5.59 -10.44 -1.79
N ILE A 43 5.45 -9.92 -0.56
CA ILE A 43 5.50 -10.71 0.68
C ILE A 43 4.31 -11.67 0.71
N ASP A 44 3.09 -11.17 0.51
CA ASP A 44 1.88 -12.01 0.43
C ASP A 44 2.00 -13.09 -0.65
N TYR A 45 2.54 -12.73 -1.82
CA TYR A 45 2.74 -13.67 -2.90
C TYR A 45 3.77 -14.75 -2.55
N PHE A 46 4.89 -14.40 -1.92
CA PHE A 46 5.87 -15.39 -1.46
C PHE A 46 5.29 -16.31 -0.38
N ILE A 47 4.50 -15.78 0.56
CA ILE A 47 3.78 -16.59 1.55
C ILE A 47 2.86 -17.60 0.85
N TYR A 48 2.10 -17.16 -0.15
CA TYR A 48 1.26 -18.03 -0.97
C TYR A 48 2.08 -19.13 -1.69
N LEU A 49 3.21 -18.77 -2.32
CA LEU A 49 4.06 -19.73 -3.02
C LEU A 49 4.60 -20.82 -2.08
N ILE A 50 5.04 -20.43 -0.89
CA ILE A 50 5.54 -21.35 0.14
C ILE A 50 4.40 -22.22 0.66
N HIS A 51 3.24 -21.64 0.98
CA HIS A 51 2.11 -22.35 1.58
C HIS A 51 1.52 -23.43 0.66
N PHE A 52 1.47 -23.17 -0.65
CA PHE A 52 0.91 -24.10 -1.65
C PHE A 52 1.95 -24.81 -2.51
N GLU A 53 3.24 -24.69 -2.17
CA GLU A 53 4.38 -25.27 -2.91
C GLU A 53 4.34 -24.95 -4.42
N LYS A 54 3.99 -23.71 -4.75
CA LYS A 54 3.85 -23.26 -6.14
C LYS A 54 5.16 -22.65 -6.66
N LYS A 55 5.36 -22.72 -7.97
CA LYS A 55 6.43 -22.00 -8.66
C LYS A 55 6.04 -20.55 -8.88
N PHE A 56 7.03 -19.66 -8.85
CA PHE A 56 6.85 -18.25 -9.15
C PHE A 56 6.23 -18.05 -10.55
N SER A 57 5.21 -17.19 -10.62
CA SER A 57 4.49 -16.87 -11.83
C SER A 57 4.14 -15.38 -11.83
N ILE A 58 4.77 -14.63 -12.72
CA ILE A 58 4.51 -13.20 -12.93
C ILE A 58 3.03 -12.95 -13.21
N LYS A 59 2.40 -13.81 -14.02
CA LYS A 59 0.97 -13.73 -14.34
C LYS A 59 0.10 -13.88 -13.09
N MET A 60 0.44 -14.81 -12.20
CA MET A 60 -0.29 -15.01 -10.95
C MET A 60 -0.11 -13.82 -10.00
N PHE A 61 1.13 -13.32 -9.86
CA PHE A 61 1.46 -12.15 -9.04
C PHE A 61 0.63 -10.93 -9.45
N PHE A 62 0.70 -10.53 -10.73
CA PHE A 62 -0.04 -9.38 -11.22
C PHE A 62 -1.55 -9.60 -11.31
N SER A 63 -2.04 -10.85 -11.26
CA SER A 63 -3.49 -11.10 -11.25
C SER A 63 -4.17 -10.91 -9.88
N GLY A 64 -3.41 -10.88 -8.79
CA GLY A 64 -3.96 -10.83 -7.43
C GLY A 64 -4.73 -12.09 -6.98
N LYS A 65 -4.97 -13.08 -7.86
CA LYS A 65 -5.74 -14.31 -7.55
C LYS A 65 -5.17 -15.15 -6.41
N TYR A 66 -3.92 -14.93 -6.03
CA TYR A 66 -3.32 -15.60 -4.88
C TYR A 66 -4.00 -15.20 -3.57
N PHE A 67 -4.59 -14.00 -3.47
CA PHE A 67 -5.38 -13.59 -2.31
C PHE A 67 -6.65 -14.44 -2.14
N ASP A 68 -7.32 -14.78 -3.24
CA ASP A 68 -8.51 -15.64 -3.23
C ASP A 68 -8.16 -17.05 -2.78
N GLN A 69 -7.07 -17.59 -3.32
CA GLN A 69 -6.64 -18.96 -3.01
C GLN A 69 -6.10 -19.06 -1.58
N MET A 70 -5.40 -18.03 -1.11
CA MET A 70 -4.89 -17.97 0.27
C MET A 70 -6.01 -17.73 1.28
N GLY A 71 -7.08 -17.02 0.90
CA GLY A 71 -8.13 -16.60 1.82
C GLY A 71 -7.66 -15.60 2.88
N LYS A 72 -6.45 -15.03 2.72
CA LYS A 72 -5.84 -14.08 3.64
C LYS A 72 -5.28 -12.88 2.91
N ILE A 73 -5.33 -11.71 3.56
CA ILE A 73 -4.74 -10.45 3.08
C ILE A 73 -3.84 -9.91 4.18
N PHE A 74 -2.52 -10.00 4.01
CA PHE A 74 -1.54 -9.49 4.97
C PHE A 74 -1.20 -8.02 4.70
N VAL A 75 -0.71 -7.71 3.49
CA VAL A 75 -0.37 -6.36 2.96
C VAL A 75 0.05 -5.39 4.07
N ILE A 76 1.14 -5.76 4.75
CA ILE A 76 1.51 -5.17 6.04
C ILE A 76 1.69 -3.66 5.91
N TYR A 77 2.34 -3.19 4.84
CA TYR A 77 2.65 -1.78 4.62
C TYR A 77 1.45 -0.95 4.20
N HIS A 78 0.31 -1.54 3.84
CA HIS A 78 -0.94 -0.81 3.61
C HIS A 78 -1.70 -0.56 4.92
N SER A 79 -1.17 0.32 5.78
CA SER A 79 -1.62 0.48 7.16
C SER A 79 -1.58 1.95 7.64
N TRP A 80 -2.74 2.51 8.01
CA TRP A 80 -2.82 3.89 8.54
C TRP A 80 -1.89 4.13 9.73
N GLU A 81 -1.61 3.09 10.51
CA GLU A 81 -0.73 3.13 11.67
C GLU A 81 0.69 3.60 11.30
N TYR A 82 1.21 3.30 10.10
CA TYR A 82 2.53 3.81 9.69
C TYR A 82 2.55 5.32 9.46
N SER A 83 1.42 5.94 9.13
CA SER A 83 1.35 7.41 9.07
C SER A 83 1.55 8.04 10.46
N LEU A 84 1.00 7.44 11.52
CA LEU A 84 1.23 7.89 12.89
C LEU A 84 2.69 7.65 13.32
N ILE A 85 3.25 6.49 12.97
CA ILE A 85 4.66 6.19 13.22
C ILE A 85 5.56 7.22 12.54
N SER A 86 5.26 7.63 11.31
CA SER A 86 6.06 8.65 10.62
C SER A 86 6.07 10.01 11.33
N ILE A 87 4.94 10.40 11.95
CA ILE A 87 4.85 11.62 12.76
C ILE A 87 5.65 11.47 14.06
N ILE A 88 5.58 10.31 14.72
CA ILE A 88 6.40 10.05 15.92
C ILE A 88 7.89 10.08 15.56
N PHE A 89 8.26 9.52 14.41
CA PHE A 89 9.65 9.47 13.93
C PHE A 89 10.23 10.87 13.67
N TYR A 90 9.40 11.82 13.23
CA TYR A 90 9.80 13.23 13.14
C TYR A 90 10.24 13.81 14.47
N TYR A 91 9.50 13.57 15.56
CA TYR A 91 9.88 14.07 16.89
C TYR A 91 11.07 13.33 17.50
N ALA A 92 11.43 12.17 16.97
CA ALA A 92 12.53 11.34 17.44
C ALA A 92 13.83 11.52 16.64
N THR A 93 13.83 12.34 15.57
CA THR A 93 14.96 12.47 14.65
C THR A 93 15.14 13.92 14.17
N ASP A 94 16.33 14.24 13.67
CA ASP A 94 16.62 15.56 13.05
C ASP A 94 16.29 15.59 11.55
N ILE A 95 15.43 14.68 11.06
CA ILE A 95 15.07 14.63 9.65
C ILE A 95 14.28 15.89 9.29
N PRO A 96 14.61 16.57 8.17
CA PRO A 96 13.88 17.74 7.72
C PRO A 96 12.38 17.49 7.62
N ILE A 97 11.57 18.40 8.17
CA ILE A 97 10.11 18.31 8.12
C ILE A 97 9.58 18.17 6.69
N SER A 98 10.27 18.73 5.69
CA SER A 98 9.91 18.57 4.28
C SER A 98 9.96 17.11 3.81
N ILE A 99 10.93 16.32 4.29
CA ILE A 99 11.05 14.89 3.97
C ILE A 99 9.96 14.10 4.69
N ILE A 100 9.80 14.31 6.00
CA ILE A 100 8.74 13.61 6.76
C ILE A 100 7.38 13.92 6.14
N PHE A 101 7.05 15.20 5.95
CA PHE A 101 5.76 15.60 5.40
C PHE A 101 5.52 15.01 4.01
N SER A 102 6.51 15.07 3.10
CA SER A 102 6.34 14.55 1.75
C SER A 102 6.16 13.03 1.74
N VAL A 103 6.87 12.31 2.61
CA VAL A 103 6.72 10.86 2.78
C VAL A 103 5.36 10.51 3.37
N THR A 104 4.98 11.12 4.49
CA THR A 104 3.70 10.87 5.16
C THR A 104 2.53 11.21 4.25
N PHE A 105 2.58 12.33 3.53
CA PHE A 105 1.53 12.73 2.61
C PHE A 105 1.39 11.73 1.45
N SER A 106 2.50 11.39 0.79
CA SER A 106 2.47 10.44 -0.33
C SER A 106 2.01 9.05 0.10
N TYR A 107 2.39 8.63 1.30
CA TYR A 107 1.90 7.41 1.93
C TYR A 107 0.38 7.45 2.16
N ILE A 108 -0.13 8.50 2.81
CA ILE A 108 -1.59 8.65 3.05
C ILE A 108 -2.35 8.73 1.74
N LEU A 109 -1.85 9.51 0.76
CA LEU A 109 -2.47 9.66 -0.54
C LEU A 109 -2.55 8.32 -1.27
N HIS A 110 -1.48 7.52 -1.24
CA HIS A 110 -1.48 6.18 -1.79
C HIS A 110 -2.63 5.36 -1.21
N LEU A 111 -2.69 5.21 0.13
CA LEU A 111 -3.75 4.43 0.80
C LEU A 111 -5.15 4.97 0.51
N TYR A 112 -5.31 6.29 0.46
CA TYR A 112 -6.60 6.94 0.23
C TYR A 112 -7.13 6.68 -1.18
N LEU A 113 -6.26 6.80 -2.18
CA LEU A 113 -6.63 6.50 -3.56
C LEU A 113 -7.00 5.02 -3.72
N ASP A 114 -6.36 4.16 -2.96
CA ASP A 114 -6.64 2.73 -2.91
C ASP A 114 -8.01 2.42 -2.28
N VAL A 115 -8.35 3.10 -1.19
CA VAL A 115 -9.70 3.03 -0.59
C VAL A 115 -10.78 3.40 -1.60
N ILE A 116 -10.56 4.44 -2.38
CA ILE A 116 -11.50 4.88 -3.43
C ILE A 116 -11.55 3.86 -4.56
N ALA A 117 -10.41 3.47 -5.11
CA ALA A 117 -10.33 2.61 -6.29
C ALA A 117 -10.95 1.24 -6.05
N TYR A 118 -10.72 0.66 -4.87
CA TYR A 118 -11.23 -0.67 -4.50
C TYR A 118 -12.57 -0.62 -3.76
N LYS A 119 -13.14 0.57 -3.54
CA LYS A 119 -14.36 0.80 -2.74
C LYS A 119 -14.28 0.08 -1.38
N SER A 120 -13.09 0.06 -0.80
CA SER A 120 -12.82 -0.70 0.41
C SER A 120 -13.23 0.12 1.64
N LYS A 121 -13.35 -0.55 2.79
CA LYS A 121 -13.57 0.17 4.05
C LYS A 121 -12.25 0.74 4.53
N PHE A 122 -12.27 1.97 5.05
CA PHE A 122 -11.08 2.59 5.66
C PHE A 122 -10.38 1.66 6.67
N ARG A 123 -11.14 0.94 7.50
CA ARG A 123 -10.60 -0.02 8.47
C ARG A 123 -9.86 -1.22 7.86
N ALA A 124 -10.08 -1.55 6.58
CA ALA A 124 -9.37 -2.64 5.90
C ALA A 124 -7.86 -2.35 5.77
N TYR A 125 -7.51 -1.06 5.80
CA TYR A 125 -6.16 -0.52 5.82
C TYR A 125 -5.67 -0.24 7.25
N SER A 126 -6.27 -0.86 8.28
CA SER A 126 -5.71 -0.89 9.63
C SER A 126 -5.05 -2.24 9.86
N LEU A 127 -3.75 -2.24 10.14
CA LEU A 127 -3.02 -3.46 10.48
C LEU A 127 -3.56 -4.07 11.78
N LEU A 128 -3.91 -3.24 12.77
CA LEU A 128 -4.51 -3.72 14.02
C LEU A 128 -5.86 -4.40 13.78
N TYR A 129 -6.69 -3.84 12.88
CA TYR A 129 -7.93 -4.50 12.48
C TYR A 129 -7.65 -5.83 11.79
N ARG A 130 -6.76 -5.87 10.79
CA ARG A 130 -6.40 -7.11 10.08
C ARG A 130 -5.89 -8.18 11.04
N LEU A 131 -5.05 -7.81 12.01
CA LEU A 131 -4.59 -8.70 13.09
C LEU A 131 -5.76 -9.24 13.93
N SER A 132 -6.70 -8.38 14.33
CA SER A 132 -7.88 -8.77 15.14
C SER A 132 -8.77 -9.80 14.44
N VAL A 133 -8.82 -9.76 13.10
CA VAL A 133 -9.56 -10.72 12.26
C VAL A 133 -8.68 -11.82 11.69
N LYS A 134 -7.43 -11.96 12.17
CA LYS A 134 -6.45 -12.98 11.75
C LYS A 134 -6.18 -12.98 10.23
N PHE A 135 -6.21 -11.80 9.63
CA PHE A 135 -6.04 -11.55 8.20
C PHE A 135 -7.08 -12.21 7.29
N ASP A 136 -8.23 -12.63 7.85
CA ASP A 136 -9.31 -13.28 7.11
C ASP A 136 -9.86 -12.36 6.02
N LYS A 137 -9.68 -12.75 4.76
CA LYS A 137 -10.11 -11.98 3.58
C LYS A 137 -11.60 -11.63 3.66
N ASN A 138 -12.46 -12.56 4.06
CA ASN A 138 -13.92 -12.36 4.06
C ASN A 138 -14.38 -11.39 5.15
N LYS A 139 -13.56 -11.12 6.16
CA LYS A 139 -13.82 -10.11 7.19
C LYS A 139 -13.25 -8.74 6.83
N ILE A 140 -12.17 -8.73 6.06
CA ILE A 140 -11.52 -7.49 5.57
C ILE A 140 -12.34 -6.91 4.41
N CYS A 141 -12.67 -7.76 3.44
CA CYS A 141 -13.53 -7.46 2.31
C CYS A 141 -14.98 -7.59 2.74
N ALA A 142 -15.73 -6.49 2.74
CA ALA A 142 -17.16 -6.60 3.02
C ALA A 142 -17.87 -7.32 1.85
N LYS A 143 -18.85 -8.18 2.17
CA LYS A 143 -19.68 -8.93 1.19
C LYS A 143 -20.22 -8.09 0.03
N GLN A 144 -20.50 -6.80 0.25
CA GLN A 144 -21.00 -5.88 -0.77
C GLN A 144 -19.94 -5.48 -1.83
N TYR A 145 -18.66 -5.75 -1.57
CA TYR A 145 -17.50 -5.32 -2.37
C TYR A 145 -16.52 -6.48 -2.64
N GLU A 146 -16.97 -7.73 -2.53
CA GLU A 146 -16.11 -8.92 -2.73
C GLU A 146 -15.43 -8.92 -4.11
N ALA A 147 -16.11 -8.42 -5.15
CA ALA A 147 -15.58 -8.28 -6.51
C ALA A 147 -14.63 -7.07 -6.70
N THR A 148 -14.31 -6.28 -5.68
CA THR A 148 -13.40 -5.14 -5.84
C THR A 148 -12.31 -5.06 -4.78
N CYS A 149 -12.31 -5.98 -3.82
CA CYS A 149 -11.54 -5.78 -2.59
C CYS A 149 -10.02 -6.02 -2.74
N VAL A 150 -9.55 -6.78 -3.73
CA VAL A 150 -8.10 -7.05 -3.85
C VAL A 150 -7.60 -7.32 -5.28
N SER A 151 -8.45 -7.68 -6.26
CA SER A 151 -7.93 -8.36 -7.47
C SER A 151 -8.51 -7.96 -8.82
N ASP A 152 -9.57 -7.16 -8.91
CA ASP A 152 -10.38 -7.23 -10.14
C ASP A 152 -10.02 -6.18 -11.21
N TYR A 153 -8.94 -5.42 -11.03
CA TYR A 153 -8.57 -4.31 -11.94
C TYR A 153 -7.19 -4.39 -12.59
N TYR A 154 -6.49 -5.54 -12.54
CA TYR A 154 -5.26 -5.73 -13.31
C TYR A 154 -5.56 -6.21 -14.74
N TYR A 155 -6.26 -5.39 -15.51
CA TYR A 155 -6.30 -5.41 -16.99
C TYR A 155 -6.11 -4.00 -17.53
#